data_AF-A0AA36CHU8-F1
#
_entry.id   AF-A0AA36CHU8-F1
#
_cell.length_a   1.000
_cell.length_b   1.000
_cell.length_c   1.000
_cell.angle_alpha   90.00
_cell.angle_beta   90.00
_cell.angle_gamma   90.00
#
_symmetry.space_group_name_H-M   'P 1'
#
loop_
_entity.id
_entity.type
_entity.pdbx_description
1 polymer ?
#
loop_
_entity_poly.entity_id
_entity_poly.type
_entity_poly.pdbx_seq_one_letter_code
_entity_poly.pdbx_strand_id
1 'polypeptide(L)'
;MTIGLLALFGWSLFSLHFLGVIATSISSSFLLSIFILYQLGQLCAQFVILAFTLTVRTRLHRRLEDVYIGKARCSTGFGCEPVSRFQHSETLLIVFFSVCTLAQIALLIASSVLCERISYKELLKAQAQREREEDEDALFADDGHDTALSTART
;
A
#
# COMPACT_ATOMS: atom_id res chain seq x y z
N MET A 1 -24.61 10.11 -2.10
CA MET A 1 -23.21 10.52 -2.35
C MET A 1 -22.22 9.72 -1.48
N THR A 2 -22.42 9.64 -0.17
CA THR A 2 -21.61 8.82 0.76
C THR A 2 -21.61 7.31 0.45
N ILE A 3 -22.76 6.73 0.09
CA ILE A 3 -22.87 5.30 -0.28
C ILE A 3 -22.04 4.98 -1.54
N GLY A 4 -22.04 5.87 -2.54
CA GLY A 4 -21.24 5.69 -3.75
C GLY A 4 -19.73 5.76 -3.48
N LEU A 5 -19.31 6.67 -2.59
CA LEU A 5 -17.92 6.76 -2.13
C LEU A 5 -17.49 5.51 -1.35
N LEU A 6 -18.36 4.98 -0.49
CA LEU A 6 -18.12 3.73 0.24
C LEU A 6 -18.02 2.53 -0.69
N ALA A 7 -18.86 2.45 -1.73
CA ALA A 7 -18.80 1.37 -2.72
C ALA A 7 -17.51 1.42 -3.55
N LEU A 8 -17.10 2.61 -4.01
CA LEU A 8 -15.82 2.81 -4.71
C LEU A 8 -14.62 2.47 -3.82
N PHE A 9 -14.68 2.86 -2.54
CA PHE A 9 -13.64 2.54 -1.57
C PHE A 9 -13.59 1.04 -1.23
N GLY A 10 -14.75 0.39 -1.15
CA GLY A 10 -14.83 -1.07 -0.99
C GLY A 10 -14.25 -1.82 -2.19
N TRP A 11 -14.53 -1.35 -3.41
CA TRP A 11 -13.99 -1.94 -4.63
C TRP A 11 -12.47 -1.80 -4.73
N SER A 12 -11.92 -0.65 -4.36
CA SER A 12 -10.46 -0.44 -4.35
C SER A 12 -9.78 -1.28 -3.27
N LEU A 13 -10.37 -1.43 -2.08
CA LEU A 13 -9.87 -2.32 -1.04
C LEU A 13 -9.89 -3.79 -1.47
N PHE A 14 -10.98 -4.24 -2.12
CA PHE A 14 -11.07 -5.60 -2.66
C PHE A 14 -9.98 -5.87 -3.70
N SER A 15 -9.80 -4.92 -4.63
CA SER A 15 -8.76 -5.00 -5.66
C SER A 15 -7.35 -5.07 -5.04
N LEU A 16 -7.10 -4.28 -3.99
CA LEU A 16 -5.83 -4.29 -3.25
C LEU A 16 -5.56 -5.63 -2.58
N HIS A 17 -6.55 -6.21 -1.91
CA HIS A 17 -6.39 -7.54 -1.30
C HIS A 17 -6.16 -8.63 -2.34
N PHE A 18 -6.86 -8.59 -3.47
CA PHE A 18 -6.67 -9.53 -4.56
C PHE A 18 -5.26 -9.43 -5.16
N LEU A 19 -4.80 -8.21 -5.46
CA LEU A 19 -3.44 -7.96 -5.94
C LEU A 19 -2.38 -8.36 -4.91
N GLY A 20 -2.60 -8.13 -3.62
CA GLY A 20 -1.67 -8.54 -2.56
C GLY A 20 -1.54 -10.06 -2.43
N VAL A 21 -2.66 -10.79 -2.55
CA VAL A 21 -2.66 -12.26 -2.58
C VAL A 21 -1.90 -12.78 -3.80
N ILE A 22 -2.12 -12.18 -4.98
CA ILE A 22 -1.42 -12.58 -6.21
C ILE A 22 0.08 -12.28 -6.10
N ALA A 23 0.45 -11.08 -5.64
CA ALA A 23 1.85 -10.66 -5.51
C ALA A 23 2.64 -11.55 -4.55
N THR A 24 2.03 -11.91 -3.41
CA THR A 24 2.64 -12.83 -2.44
C THR A 24 2.71 -14.26 -2.98
N SER A 25 1.71 -14.71 -3.74
CA SER A 25 1.68 -16.07 -4.32
C SER A 25 2.75 -16.28 -5.39
N ILE A 26 3.01 -15.27 -6.23
CA ILE A 26 3.99 -15.36 -7.32
C ILE A 26 5.43 -15.13 -6.81
N SER A 27 5.59 -14.55 -5.60
CA SER A 27 6.90 -14.25 -4.99
C SER A 27 7.88 -13.51 -5.92
N SER A 28 7.35 -12.71 -6.83
CA SER A 28 8.14 -11.90 -7.76
C SER A 28 8.40 -10.52 -7.16
N SER A 29 9.66 -10.11 -7.10
CA SER A 29 10.08 -8.79 -6.60
C SER A 29 9.42 -7.64 -7.37
N PHE A 30 9.16 -7.82 -8.67
CA PHE A 30 8.54 -6.79 -9.52
C PHE A 30 7.07 -6.54 -9.16
N LEU A 31 6.28 -7.60 -9.02
CA LEU A 31 4.86 -7.49 -8.64
C LEU A 31 4.70 -6.92 -7.23
N LEU A 32 5.61 -7.27 -6.32
CA LEU A 32 5.60 -6.77 -4.96
C LEU A 32 5.96 -5.27 -4.91
N SER A 33 6.87 -4.80 -5.77
CA SER A 33 7.17 -3.37 -5.92
C SER A 33 5.96 -2.56 -6.42
N ILE A 34 5.27 -3.06 -7.46
CA ILE A 34 4.03 -2.43 -7.96
C ILE A 34 2.97 -2.38 -6.86
N PHE A 35 2.84 -3.45 -6.09
CA PHE A 35 1.91 -3.51 -4.97
C PHE A 35 2.21 -2.46 -3.89
N ILE A 36 3.49 -2.25 -3.54
CA ILE A 36 3.93 -1.20 -2.60
C ILE A 36 3.58 0.19 -3.14
N LEU A 37 3.85 0.47 -4.42
CA LEU A 37 3.49 1.75 -5.05
C LEU A 37 1.98 2.00 -5.04
N TYR A 38 1.19 0.96 -5.32
CA TYR A 38 -0.26 1.03 -5.28
C TYR A 38 -0.78 1.32 -3.86
N GLN A 39 -0.25 0.62 -2.85
CA GLN A 39 -0.56 0.89 -1.44
C GLN A 39 -0.22 2.33 -1.05
N LEU A 40 0.94 2.85 -1.47
CA LEU A 40 1.34 4.23 -1.19
C LEU A 40 0.38 5.25 -1.83
N GLY A 41 -0.01 5.04 -3.08
CA GLY A 41 -0.99 5.88 -3.77
C GLY A 41 -2.34 5.89 -3.06
N GLN A 42 -2.79 4.73 -2.58
CA GLN A 42 -4.04 4.60 -1.85
C GLN A 42 -4.00 5.26 -0.48
N LEU A 43 -2.86 5.17 0.23
CA LEU A 43 -2.62 5.87 1.49
C LEU A 43 -2.69 7.39 1.29
N CYS A 44 -2.05 7.92 0.25
CA CYS A 44 -2.11 9.33 -0.11
C CYS A 44 -3.56 9.78 -0.40
N ALA A 45 -4.30 9.00 -1.20
CA ALA A 45 -5.70 9.29 -1.49
C ALA A 45 -6.57 9.30 -0.23
N GLN A 46 -6.36 8.36 0.70
CA GLN A 46 -7.03 8.33 1.99
C GLN A 46 -6.74 9.58 2.82
N PHE A 47 -5.49 10.04 2.89
CA PHE A 47 -5.13 11.27 3.59
C PHE A 47 -5.84 12.49 3.01
N VAL A 48 -5.93 12.59 1.67
CA VAL A 48 -6.66 13.68 1.00
C VAL A 48 -8.14 13.63 1.34
N ILE A 49 -8.76 12.45 1.29
CA ILE A 49 -10.18 12.26 1.65
C ILE A 49 -10.42 12.62 3.12
N LEU A 50 -9.54 12.20 4.02
CA LEU A 50 -9.63 12.52 5.45
C LEU A 50 -9.50 14.03 5.69
N ALA A 51 -8.49 14.67 5.10
CA ALA A 51 -8.28 16.12 5.19
C ALA A 51 -9.49 16.91 4.63
N PHE A 52 -10.03 16.46 3.49
CA PHE A 52 -11.24 17.03 2.91
C PHE A 52 -12.44 16.85 3.84
N THR A 53 -12.62 15.65 4.41
CA THR A 53 -13.72 15.35 5.35
C THR A 53 -13.63 16.24 6.59
N LEU A 54 -12.45 16.40 7.18
CA LEU A 54 -12.23 17.30 8.32
C LEU A 54 -12.44 18.78 7.96
N THR A 55 -12.07 19.18 6.74
CA THR A 55 -12.29 20.55 6.26
C THR A 55 -13.78 20.83 6.02
N VAL A 56 -14.50 19.89 5.40
CA VAL A 56 -15.95 20.00 5.22
C VAL A 56 -16.65 19.98 6.57
N ARG A 57 -16.22 19.15 7.52
CA ARG A 57 -16.72 19.11 8.90
C ARG A 57 -16.70 20.48 9.56
N THR A 58 -15.56 21.16 9.55
CA THR A 58 -15.44 22.50 10.19
C THR A 58 -16.36 23.53 9.55
N ARG A 59 -16.55 23.46 8.22
CA ARG A 59 -17.49 24.33 7.50
C ARG A 59 -18.95 23.97 7.78
N LEU A 60 -19.28 22.69 7.82
CA LEU A 60 -20.64 22.20 8.03
C LEU A 60 -21.08 22.49 9.47
N HIS A 61 -20.22 22.29 10.47
CA HIS A 61 -20.52 22.63 11.86
C HIS A 61 -20.82 24.11 12.05
N ARG A 62 -20.01 25.01 11.46
CA ARG A 62 -20.30 26.46 11.51
C ARG A 62 -21.65 26.79 10.89
N ARG A 63 -21.95 26.24 9.71
CA ARG A 63 -23.25 26.46 9.05
C ARG A 63 -24.43 25.88 9.81
N LEU A 64 -24.24 24.73 10.48
CA LEU A 64 -25.28 24.12 11.31
C LEU A 64 -25.57 24.97 12.55
N GLU A 65 -24.53 25.50 13.19
CA GLU A 65 -24.64 26.39 14.34
C GLU A 65 -25.41 27.66 13.97
N ASP A 66 -25.06 28.31 12.85
CA ASP A 66 -25.76 29.49 12.32
C ASP A 66 -27.25 29.23 12.04
N VAL A 67 -27.61 28.06 11.51
CA VAL A 67 -29.00 27.71 11.13
C VAL A 67 -29.86 27.28 12.33
N TYR A 68 -29.24 26.76 13.39
CA TYR A 68 -29.95 26.24 14.55
C TYR A 68 -30.03 27.21 15.73
N ILE A 69 -29.20 28.25 15.78
CA ILE A 69 -29.39 29.40 16.68
C ILE A 69 -30.75 30.04 16.34
N GLY A 70 -31.76 29.79 17.17
CA GLY A 70 -33.11 30.37 17.04
C GLY A 70 -34.25 29.39 16.74
N LYS A 71 -34.00 28.09 16.54
CA LYS A 71 -35.09 27.09 16.41
C LYS A 71 -35.51 26.51 17.76
N ALA A 72 -36.80 26.59 18.07
CA ALA A 72 -37.41 26.17 19.34
C ALA A 72 -37.10 24.72 19.77
N ARG A 73 -36.81 23.80 18.84
CA ARG A 73 -36.43 22.41 19.14
C ARG A 73 -35.05 22.23 19.77
N CYS A 74 -34.18 23.25 19.76
CA CYS A 74 -32.90 23.21 20.49
C CYS A 74 -32.90 24.14 21.73
N SER A 75 -34.07 24.66 22.15
CA SER A 75 -34.18 25.71 23.18
C SER A 75 -34.15 25.19 24.63
N THR A 76 -34.17 23.88 24.85
CA THR A 76 -34.41 23.31 26.19
C THR A 76 -33.32 22.35 26.61
N GLY A 77 -32.12 22.88 26.92
CA GLY A 77 -31.10 22.30 27.82
C GLY A 77 -30.50 20.92 27.49
N PHE A 78 -31.13 20.12 26.65
CA PHE A 78 -30.72 18.84 26.14
C PHE A 78 -30.34 19.07 24.68
N GLY A 79 -29.07 18.79 24.37
CA GLY A 79 -28.47 19.06 23.06
C GLY A 79 -29.32 18.54 21.89
N CYS A 80 -29.19 19.19 20.74
CA CYS A 80 -30.05 18.88 19.61
C CYS A 80 -29.77 17.48 19.04
N GLU A 81 -30.71 16.56 19.23
CA GLU A 81 -30.63 15.13 18.91
C GLU A 81 -30.14 14.78 17.48
N PRO A 82 -30.60 15.47 16.40
CA PRO A 82 -30.09 15.19 15.05
C PRO A 82 -28.62 15.58 14.86
N VAL A 83 -28.11 16.56 15.62
CA VAL A 83 -26.70 16.99 15.56
C VAL A 83 -25.80 16.00 16.29
N SER A 84 -26.26 15.50 17.43
CA SER A 84 -25.53 14.50 18.22
C SER A 84 -25.38 13.17 17.45
N ARG A 85 -26.44 12.69 16.80
CA ARG A 85 -26.39 11.46 16.00
C ARG A 85 -25.46 11.59 14.79
N PHE A 86 -25.43 12.77 14.15
CA PHE A 86 -24.52 13.04 13.04
C PHE A 86 -23.05 13.06 13.52
N GLN A 87 -22.75 13.73 14.63
CA GLN A 87 -21.41 13.73 15.24
C GLN A 87 -20.93 12.32 15.63
N HIS A 88 -21.81 11.48 16.15
CA HIS A 88 -21.44 10.12 16.55
C HIS A 88 -21.09 9.25 15.33
N SER A 89 -21.91 9.30 14.28
CA SER A 89 -21.63 8.60 13.01
C SER A 89 -20.33 9.05 12.37
N GLU A 90 -20.07 10.36 12.38
CA GLU A 90 -18.84 10.93 11.83
C GLU A 90 -17.60 10.55 12.64
N THR A 91 -17.68 10.57 13.97
CA THR A 91 -16.59 10.14 14.86
C THR A 91 -16.25 8.68 14.62
N LEU A 92 -17.27 7.82 14.50
CA LEU A 92 -17.09 6.41 14.21
C LEU A 92 -16.41 6.19 12.85
N LEU A 93 -16.78 6.99 11.85
CA LEU A 93 -16.16 6.96 10.52
C LEU A 93 -14.67 7.38 10.59
N ILE A 94 -14.33 8.44 11.32
CA ILE A 94 -12.93 8.85 11.54
C ILE A 94 -12.12 7.75 12.23
N VAL A 95 -12.68 7.16 13.31
CA VAL A 95 -12.03 6.05 14.02
C VAL A 95 -11.80 4.86 13.08
N PHE A 96 -12.82 4.48 12.32
CA PHE A 96 -12.72 3.39 11.34
C PHE A 96 -11.62 3.66 10.31
N PHE A 97 -11.59 4.86 9.71
CA PHE A 97 -10.51 5.25 8.79
C PHE A 97 -9.14 5.18 9.46
N SER A 98 -9.00 5.65 10.71
CA SER A 98 -7.72 5.59 11.42
C SER A 98 -7.20 4.17 11.62
N VAL A 99 -8.08 3.23 11.99
CA VAL A 99 -7.73 1.82 12.17
C VAL A 99 -7.34 1.19 10.84
N CYS A 100 -8.08 1.46 9.77
CA CYS A 100 -7.75 1.00 8.43
C CYS A 100 -6.39 1.54 7.96
N THR A 101 -6.09 2.82 8.20
CA THR A 101 -4.81 3.43 7.85
C THR A 101 -3.65 2.79 8.61
N LEU A 102 -3.81 2.52 9.92
CA LEU A 102 -2.79 1.81 10.70
C LEU A 102 -2.53 0.40 10.17
N ALA A 103 -3.59 -0.33 9.83
CA ALA A 103 -3.47 -1.64 9.21
C ALA A 103 -2.75 -1.57 7.86
N GLN A 104 -3.06 -0.58 7.02
CA GLN A 104 -2.36 -0.38 5.74
C GLN A 104 -0.87 -0.05 5.91
N ILE A 105 -0.51 0.76 6.91
CA ILE A 105 0.90 1.05 7.22
C ILE A 105 1.63 -0.23 7.62
N ALA A 106 1.03 -1.07 8.48
CA ALA A 106 1.61 -2.35 8.86
C ALA A 106 1.80 -3.29 7.65
N LEU A 107 0.80 -3.36 6.78
CA LEU A 107 0.87 -4.10 5.51
C LEU A 107 1.98 -3.58 4.58
N LEU A 108 2.17 -2.27 4.50
CA LEU A 108 3.22 -1.64 3.70
C LEU A 108 4.61 -2.03 4.21
N ILE A 109 4.81 -1.97 5.54
CA ILE A 109 6.07 -2.39 6.17
C ILE A 109 6.33 -3.88 5.95
N ALA A 110 5.32 -4.73 6.14
CA ALA A 110 5.47 -6.16 5.91
C ALA A 110 5.83 -6.47 4.43
N SER A 111 5.18 -5.78 3.49
CA SER A 111 5.43 -5.94 2.06
C SER A 111 6.79 -5.44 1.64
N SER A 112 7.26 -4.31 2.19
CA SER A 112 8.59 -3.77 1.90
C SER A 112 9.70 -4.68 2.41
N VAL A 113 9.59 -5.19 3.64
CA VAL A 113 10.54 -6.17 4.21
C VAL A 113 10.55 -7.45 3.38
N LEU A 114 9.38 -7.95 2.98
CA LEU A 114 9.30 -9.15 2.14
C LEU A 114 9.96 -8.91 0.78
N CYS A 115 9.76 -7.73 0.18
CA CYS A 115 10.36 -7.35 -1.09
C CYS A 115 11.89 -7.31 -1.01
N GLU A 116 12.43 -6.73 0.05
CA GLU A 116 13.87 -6.70 0.28
C GLU A 116 14.45 -8.12 0.43
N ARG A 117 13.77 -8.98 1.19
CA ARG A 117 14.19 -10.38 1.38
C ARG A 117 14.19 -11.19 0.08
N ILE A 118 13.17 -11.02 -0.75
CA ILE A 118 13.08 -11.72 -2.04
C ILE A 118 14.12 -11.16 -3.00
N SER A 119 14.26 -9.84 -3.10
CA SER A 119 15.24 -9.18 -3.95
C SER A 119 16.68 -9.59 -3.59
N TYR A 120 17.01 -9.68 -2.30
CA TYR A 120 18.33 -10.14 -1.87
C TYR A 120 18.61 -11.59 -2.28
N LYS A 121 17.60 -12.47 -2.21
CA LYS A 121 17.74 -13.87 -2.67
C LYS A 121 17.93 -13.94 -4.19
N GLU A 122 17.25 -13.11 -4.96
CA GLU A 122 17.41 -13.04 -6.42
C GLU A 122 18.81 -12.55 -6.79
N LEU A 123 19.32 -11.51 -6.11
CA LEU A 123 20.69 -11.02 -6.32
C LEU A 123 21.74 -12.07 -5.99
N LEU A 124 21.60 -12.77 -4.85
CA LEU A 124 22.55 -13.81 -4.45
C LEU A 124 22.58 -14.97 -5.47
N LYS A 125 21.41 -15.36 -5.98
CA LYS A 125 21.30 -16.38 -7.04
C LYS A 125 21.97 -15.91 -8.34
N ALA A 126 21.76 -14.65 -8.72
CA ALA A 126 22.36 -14.08 -9.93
C ALA A 126 23.89 -14.00 -9.81
N GLN A 127 24.44 -13.67 -8.63
CA GLN A 127 25.88 -13.70 -8.39
C GLN A 127 26.44 -15.12 -8.46
N ALA A 128 25.79 -16.09 -7.79
CA ALA A 128 26.22 -17.49 -7.83
C ALA A 128 26.14 -18.12 -9.23
N GLN A 129 25.24 -17.63 -10.10
CA GLN A 129 25.21 -18.06 -11.50
C GLN A 129 26.39 -17.49 -12.30
N ARG A 130 26.74 -16.21 -12.09
CA ARG A 130 27.89 -15.60 -12.76
C ARG A 130 29.21 -16.24 -12.38
N GLU A 131 29.41 -16.54 -11.09
CA GLU A 131 30.62 -17.24 -10.62
C GLU A 131 30.74 -18.62 -11.28
N ARG A 132 29.63 -19.35 -11.45
CA ARG A 132 29.65 -20.64 -12.16
C ARG A 132 29.95 -20.50 -13.65
N GLU A 133 29.39 -19.49 -14.31
CA GLU A 133 29.65 -19.23 -15.73
C GLU A 133 31.13 -18.85 -15.94
N GLU A 134 31.71 -18.03 -15.06
CA GLU A 134 33.13 -17.66 -15.10
C GLU A 134 34.06 -18.86 -14.84
N ASP A 135 33.73 -19.74 -13.88
CA ASP A 135 34.48 -20.97 -13.62
C ASP A 135 34.42 -21.94 -14.80
N GLU A 136 33.26 -22.09 -15.45
CA GLU A 136 33.10 -22.92 -16.64
C GLU A 136 33.92 -22.36 -17.81
N ASP A 137 33.83 -21.05 -18.09
CA ASP A 137 34.60 -20.39 -19.16
C ASP A 137 36.12 -20.49 -18.92
N ALA A 138 36.57 -20.36 -17.67
CA ALA A 138 37.98 -20.53 -17.31
C ALA A 138 38.46 -21.98 -17.52
N LEU A 139 37.62 -22.98 -17.22
CA LEU A 139 37.93 -24.39 -17.47
C LEU A 139 38.04 -24.70 -18.96
N PHE A 140 37.16 -24.15 -19.79
CA PHE A 140 37.23 -24.33 -21.25
C PHE A 140 38.42 -23.60 -21.89
N ALA A 141 38.87 -22.47 -21.33
CA ALA A 141 40.03 -21.74 -21.81
C ALA A 141 41.36 -22.49 -21.55
N ASP A 142 41.48 -23.21 -20.43
CA ASP A 142 42.67 -24.00 -20.07
C ASP A 142 42.83 -25.22 -21.00
N ASP A 143 41.74 -25.95 -21.26
CA ASP A 143 41.75 -27.14 -22.14
C ASP A 143 42.07 -26.76 -23.61
N GLY A 144 41.62 -25.58 -24.05
CA GLY A 144 41.98 -25.01 -25.36
C GLY A 144 43.46 -24.60 -25.46
N HIS A 145 44.06 -24.11 -24.37
CA HIS A 145 45.46 -23.71 -24.35
C HIS A 145 46.39 -24.94 -24.40
N ASP A 146 46.07 -26.01 -23.68
CA ASP A 146 46.85 -27.25 -23.67
C ASP A 146 46.78 -27.98 -25.03
N THR A 147 45.60 -27.97 -25.66
CA THR A 147 45.42 -28.54 -27.00
C THR A 147 46.21 -27.76 -28.07
N ALA A 148 46.24 -26.42 -27.98
CA ALA A 148 47.02 -25.59 -28.90
C ALA A 148 48.54 -25.76 -28.71
N LEU A 149 49.01 -25.92 -27.46
CA LEU A 149 50.43 -26.13 -27.16
C LEU A 149 50.92 -27.52 -27.61
N SER A 150 50.05 -28.54 -27.55
CA SER A 150 50.34 -29.88 -28.06
C SER A 150 50.50 -29.89 -29.59
N THR A 151 49.65 -29.17 -30.32
CA THR A 151 49.71 -29.10 -31.80
C THR A 151 50.91 -28.31 -32.33
N ALA A 152 51.46 -27.38 -31.55
CA ALA A 152 52.65 -26.60 -31.91
C ALA A 152 53.99 -27.34 -31.68
N ARG A 153 53.96 -28.49 -31.00
CA ARG A 153 55.16 -29.30 -30.66
C ARG A 153 55.41 -30.48 -31.60
N THR A 154 54.52 -30.74 -32.56
CA THR A 154 54.66 -31.71 -33.65
C THR A 154 55.02 -31.02 -34.95
#